data_AF-A0A7K0A9B3-F1
#
_entry.id   AF-A0A7K0A9B3-F1
#
_cell.length_a   1.000
_cell.length_b   1.000
_cell.length_c   1.000
_cell.angle_alpha   90.00
_cell.angle_beta   90.00
_cell.angle_gamma   90.00
#
_symmetry.space_group_name_H-M   'P 1'
#
loop_
_entity.id
_entity.type
_entity.pdbx_description
1 polymer ?
#
loop_
_entity_poly.entity_id
_entity_poly.type
_entity_poly.pdbx_seq_one_letter_code
_entity_poly.pdbx_strand_id
1 'polypeptide(L)'
;MAAEERLLVPVQMARMSVWSDHAMAAVLCSAMNDHMATTASRYDGMRMCATVDILDPAEAVRELERVGGRYPIGAVLVPPRGTILLGDPYYHPVFEAAVDLGVPIIVHPSGAEGAYFGGPTLGVGPVRSSYLRGTVQYQVAESNLFDLVFSGTFERYRQLCIIFAHWGYRWVPPAFWRMESEWRAFRLEAPWLTRSPWEYLAGNVRLACAEALHTEQGVEPSPYERVWEGLDPLLLGTGVGLEG
;
A
#
# COMPACT_ATOMS: atom_id res chain seq x y z
N MET A 1 -28.11 -1.27 -7.48
CA MET A 1 -26.83 -1.93 -7.14
C MET A 1 -25.74 -1.01 -7.63
N ALA A 2 -24.82 -0.57 -6.77
CA ALA A 2 -23.67 0.22 -7.23
C ALA A 2 -22.88 -0.60 -8.26
N ALA A 3 -22.43 0.02 -9.34
CA ALA A 3 -21.58 -0.66 -10.31
C ALA A 3 -20.30 -1.14 -9.59
N GLU A 4 -19.88 -2.38 -9.88
CA GLU A 4 -18.66 -2.94 -9.31
C GLU A 4 -17.45 -2.21 -9.92
N GLU A 5 -16.82 -1.33 -9.14
CA GLU A 5 -15.58 -0.66 -9.56
C GLU A 5 -14.39 -1.62 -9.42
N ARG A 6 -13.60 -1.73 -10.49
CA ARG A 6 -12.41 -2.58 -10.57
C ARG A 6 -11.18 -1.72 -10.77
N LEU A 7 -10.04 -2.17 -10.24
CA LEU A 7 -8.80 -1.41 -10.31
C LEU A 7 -7.72 -2.20 -11.04
N LEU A 8 -7.11 -1.57 -12.05
CA LEU A 8 -5.96 -2.11 -12.77
C LEU A 8 -4.66 -1.62 -12.14
N VAL A 9 -3.90 -2.52 -11.51
CA VAL A 9 -2.68 -2.19 -10.74
C VAL A 9 -1.41 -2.63 -11.48
N PRO A 10 -0.46 -1.72 -11.77
CA PRO A 10 0.77 -2.06 -12.47
C PRO A 10 1.86 -2.56 -11.50
N VAL A 11 1.68 -3.77 -10.95
CA VAL A 11 2.54 -4.31 -9.87
C VAL A 11 4.04 -4.35 -10.19
N GLN A 12 4.42 -4.45 -11.47
CA GLN A 12 5.82 -4.42 -11.91
C GLN A 12 6.50 -3.10 -11.58
N MET A 13 5.74 -1.99 -11.54
CA MET A 13 6.26 -0.66 -11.22
C MET A 13 6.62 -0.51 -9.75
N ALA A 14 6.11 -1.38 -8.86
CA ALA A 14 6.50 -1.37 -7.46
C ALA A 14 8.01 -1.60 -7.27
N ARG A 15 8.70 -2.25 -8.22
CA ARG A 15 10.17 -2.42 -8.20
C ARG A 15 10.95 -1.14 -8.44
N MET A 16 10.31 -0.06 -8.85
CA MET A 16 11.00 1.22 -9.04
C MET A 16 11.49 1.82 -7.73
N SER A 17 11.00 1.35 -6.57
CA SER A 17 11.48 1.78 -5.25
C SER A 17 12.99 1.59 -5.01
N VAL A 18 13.65 0.76 -5.82
CA VAL A 18 15.10 0.50 -5.75
C VAL A 18 15.90 1.12 -6.90
N TRP A 19 15.26 1.91 -7.75
CA TRP A 19 15.91 2.57 -8.88
C TRP A 19 16.61 3.85 -8.43
N SER A 20 17.80 4.12 -8.98
CA SER A 20 18.60 5.30 -8.65
C SER A 20 18.50 6.43 -9.68
N ASP A 21 17.97 6.15 -10.87
CA ASP A 21 17.81 7.13 -11.95
C ASP A 21 16.37 7.64 -11.98
N HIS A 22 16.14 8.77 -11.30
CA HIS A 22 14.82 9.40 -11.17
C HIS A 22 14.30 9.97 -12.49
N ALA A 23 15.19 10.40 -13.39
CA ALA A 23 14.77 10.90 -14.70
C ALA A 23 14.22 9.74 -15.55
N MET A 24 14.89 8.59 -15.54
CA MET A 24 14.39 7.39 -16.21
C MET A 24 13.10 6.88 -15.54
N ALA A 25 13.04 6.89 -14.20
CA ALA A 25 11.86 6.51 -13.45
C ALA A 25 10.64 7.36 -13.84
N ALA A 26 10.78 8.69 -13.85
CA ALA A 26 9.73 9.62 -14.26
C ALA A 26 9.18 9.33 -15.66
N VAL A 27 10.07 9.10 -16.64
CA VAL A 27 9.68 8.76 -18.02
C VAL A 27 8.87 7.46 -18.05
N LEU A 28 9.29 6.43 -17.32
CA LEU A 28 8.58 5.16 -17.26
C LEU A 28 7.25 5.24 -16.53
N CYS A 29 7.17 5.97 -15.41
CA CYS A 29 5.91 6.22 -14.71
C CYS A 29 4.91 6.89 -15.65
N SER A 30 5.34 7.93 -16.37
CA SER A 30 4.49 8.65 -17.32
C SER A 30 3.99 7.76 -18.46
N ALA A 31 4.90 7.00 -19.09
CA ALA A 31 4.54 6.07 -20.16
C ALA A 31 3.61 4.94 -19.67
N MET A 32 3.86 4.40 -18.46
CA MET A 32 3.01 3.37 -17.87
C MET A 32 1.64 3.93 -17.53
N ASN A 33 1.54 5.13 -16.96
CA ASN A 33 0.26 5.75 -16.66
C ASN A 33 -0.60 5.93 -17.92
N ASP A 34 -0.01 6.43 -19.01
CA ASP A 34 -0.72 6.58 -20.29
C ASP A 34 -1.17 5.21 -20.87
N HIS A 35 -0.32 4.18 -20.75
CA HIS A 35 -0.66 2.81 -21.15
C HIS A 35 -1.79 2.20 -20.30
N MET A 36 -1.71 2.38 -18.99
CA MET A 36 -2.69 1.85 -18.02
C MET A 36 -4.04 2.53 -18.18
N ALA A 37 -4.07 3.85 -18.42
CA ALA A 37 -5.29 4.58 -18.75
C ALA A 37 -5.96 4.03 -20.01
N THR A 38 -5.18 3.85 -21.08
CA THR A 38 -5.66 3.30 -22.36
C THR A 38 -6.13 1.85 -22.24
N THR A 39 -5.55 1.09 -21.32
CA THR A 39 -5.91 -0.30 -21.09
C THR A 39 -7.18 -0.39 -20.25
N ALA A 40 -7.25 0.37 -19.16
CA ALA A 40 -8.43 0.44 -18.30
C ALA A 40 -9.68 0.89 -19.08
N SER A 41 -9.55 1.85 -20.00
CA SER A 41 -10.67 2.36 -20.80
C SER A 41 -11.31 1.33 -21.74
N ARG A 42 -10.74 0.13 -21.88
CA ARG A 42 -11.31 -0.98 -22.67
C ARG A 42 -12.35 -1.78 -21.90
N TYR A 43 -12.45 -1.59 -20.59
CA TYR A 43 -13.31 -2.35 -19.69
C TYR A 43 -14.23 -1.41 -18.92
N ASP A 44 -15.53 -1.72 -18.90
CA ASP A 44 -16.50 -0.95 -18.13
C ASP A 44 -16.23 -1.10 -16.62
N GLY A 45 -16.38 -0.02 -15.87
CA GLY A 45 -16.10 0.02 -14.43
C GLY A 45 -14.63 -0.13 -14.00
N MET A 46 -13.68 -0.19 -14.94
CA MET A 46 -12.25 -0.31 -14.64
C MET A 46 -11.57 1.06 -14.51
N ARG A 47 -10.87 1.28 -13.39
CA ARG A 47 -10.04 2.47 -13.15
C ARG A 47 -8.56 2.11 -13.17
N MET A 48 -7.70 3.07 -13.52
CA MET A 48 -6.26 2.87 -13.43
C MET A 48 -5.73 3.17 -12.02
N CYS A 49 -4.72 2.43 -11.59
CA CYS A 49 -3.86 2.81 -10.48
C CYS A 49 -2.65 3.57 -11.04
N ALA A 50 -2.52 4.85 -10.68
CA ALA A 50 -1.41 5.69 -11.10
C ALA A 50 -0.12 5.25 -10.42
N THR A 51 0.99 5.22 -11.15
CA THR A 51 2.32 4.96 -10.59
C THR A 51 3.15 6.25 -10.60
N VAL A 52 3.95 6.44 -9.57
CA VAL A 52 4.83 7.59 -9.41
C VAL A 52 6.20 7.16 -8.91
N ASP A 53 7.22 7.94 -9.23
CA ASP A 53 8.52 7.81 -8.56
C ASP A 53 8.46 8.53 -7.21
N ILE A 54 8.19 7.76 -6.15
CA ILE A 54 8.10 8.34 -4.81
C ILE A 54 9.44 8.88 -4.29
N LEU A 55 10.55 8.56 -4.95
CA LEU A 55 11.88 9.08 -4.61
C LEU A 55 12.13 10.49 -5.15
N ASP A 56 11.23 11.00 -5.98
CA ASP A 56 11.16 12.41 -6.33
C ASP A 56 9.73 12.91 -6.06
N PRO A 57 9.41 13.29 -4.81
CA PRO A 57 8.07 13.75 -4.46
C PRO A 57 7.55 14.92 -5.31
N ALA A 58 8.45 15.79 -5.77
CA ALA A 58 8.05 16.92 -6.62
C ALA A 58 7.60 16.43 -8.01
N GLU A 59 8.36 15.52 -8.61
CA GLU A 59 8.00 14.89 -9.88
C GLU A 59 6.77 13.98 -9.75
N ALA A 60 6.64 13.24 -8.63
CA ALA A 60 5.47 12.44 -8.32
C ALA A 60 4.19 13.30 -8.29
N VAL A 61 4.22 14.45 -7.60
CA VAL A 61 3.08 15.39 -7.55
C VAL A 61 2.76 15.91 -8.94
N ARG A 62 3.77 16.36 -9.70
CA ARG A 62 3.59 16.86 -11.08
C ARG A 62 2.93 15.81 -11.98
N GLU A 63 3.32 14.55 -11.83
CA GLU A 63 2.74 13.45 -12.60
C GLU A 63 1.29 13.16 -12.16
N LEU A 64 1.00 13.17 -10.85
CA LEU A 64 -0.37 13.01 -10.34
C LEU A 64 -1.31 14.12 -10.81
N GLU A 65 -0.85 15.38 -10.83
CA GLU A 65 -1.61 16.50 -11.39
C GLU A 65 -1.92 16.28 -12.87
N ARG A 66 -0.91 15.86 -13.66
CA ARG A 66 -1.05 15.58 -15.09
C ARG A 66 -2.07 14.47 -15.34
N VAL A 67 -1.95 13.33 -14.65
CA VAL A 67 -2.82 12.17 -14.89
C VAL A 67 -4.21 12.39 -14.29
N GLY A 68 -4.32 13.07 -13.15
CA GLY A 68 -5.58 13.37 -12.48
C GLY A 68 -6.47 14.32 -13.29
N GLY A 69 -5.86 15.24 -14.05
CA GLY A 69 -6.59 16.08 -15.00
C GLY A 69 -7.01 15.39 -16.31
N ARG A 70 -6.53 14.17 -16.57
CA ARG A 70 -6.68 13.50 -17.87
C ARG A 70 -7.45 12.18 -17.81
N TYR A 71 -7.38 11.45 -16.69
CA TYR A 71 -7.83 10.07 -16.61
C TYR A 71 -8.60 9.78 -15.31
N PRO A 72 -9.51 8.79 -15.32
CA PRO A 72 -10.17 8.32 -14.11
C PRO A 72 -9.21 7.46 -13.27
N ILE A 73 -8.51 8.09 -12.34
CA ILE A 73 -7.64 7.41 -11.38
C ILE A 73 -8.48 6.78 -10.27
N GLY A 74 -8.20 5.53 -9.93
CA GLY A 74 -8.83 4.83 -8.80
C GLY A 74 -7.93 4.70 -7.57
N ALA A 75 -6.61 4.80 -7.72
CA ALA A 75 -5.63 4.76 -6.64
C ALA A 75 -4.25 5.25 -7.11
N VAL A 76 -3.33 5.45 -6.16
CA VAL A 76 -1.90 5.70 -6.42
C VAL A 76 -1.05 4.56 -5.85
N LEU A 77 -0.21 3.92 -6.67
CA LEU A 77 0.72 2.89 -6.25
C LEU A 77 1.97 3.52 -5.64
N VAL A 78 2.19 3.23 -4.35
CA VAL A 78 3.35 3.67 -3.57
C VAL A 78 4.05 2.45 -2.98
N PRO A 79 5.18 2.02 -3.56
CA PRO A 79 5.96 0.93 -2.99
C PRO A 79 6.73 1.39 -1.74
N PRO A 80 6.84 0.55 -0.70
CA PRO A 80 7.67 0.87 0.45
C PRO A 80 9.17 0.81 0.09
N ARG A 81 9.98 1.62 0.78
CA ARG A 81 11.43 1.70 0.59
C ARG A 81 12.17 1.24 1.85
N GLY A 82 13.45 0.88 1.71
CA GLY A 82 14.27 0.50 2.86
C GLY A 82 14.94 1.63 3.62
N THR A 83 15.00 2.84 3.08
CA THR A 83 15.73 3.94 3.72
C THR A 83 14.85 4.95 4.44
N ILE A 84 13.57 5.08 4.05
CA ILE A 84 12.62 6.05 4.61
C ILE A 84 11.25 5.37 4.69
N LEU A 85 10.68 5.34 5.89
CA LEU A 85 9.34 4.79 6.15
C LEU A 85 8.24 5.77 5.71
N LEU A 86 7.06 5.26 5.42
CA LEU A 86 5.99 6.01 4.76
C LEU A 86 5.41 7.16 5.60
N GLY A 87 5.56 7.16 6.92
CA GLY A 87 5.15 8.28 7.78
C GLY A 87 6.13 9.45 7.83
N ASP A 88 7.28 9.35 7.15
CA ASP A 88 8.23 10.44 7.05
C ASP A 88 7.64 11.65 6.27
N PRO A 89 7.82 12.89 6.75
CA PRO A 89 7.38 14.10 6.05
C PRO A 89 7.87 14.24 4.61
N TYR A 90 8.94 13.54 4.23
CA TYR A 90 9.43 13.44 2.86
C TYR A 90 8.34 13.01 1.87
N TYR A 91 7.42 12.12 2.26
CA TYR A 91 6.34 11.64 1.39
C TYR A 91 5.03 12.43 1.48
N HIS A 92 4.94 13.39 2.41
CA HIS A 92 3.73 14.19 2.61
C HIS A 92 3.19 14.87 1.34
N PRO A 93 4.00 15.43 0.42
CA PRO A 93 3.48 16.03 -0.81
C PRO A 93 2.68 15.03 -1.67
N VAL A 94 3.12 13.77 -1.71
CA VAL A 94 2.42 12.71 -2.46
C VAL A 94 1.09 12.34 -1.78
N PHE A 95 1.05 12.35 -0.44
CA PHE A 95 -0.16 12.09 0.32
C PHE A 95 -1.20 13.20 0.17
N GLU A 96 -0.73 14.45 0.17
CA GLU A 96 -1.56 15.63 -0.08
C GLU A 96 -2.19 15.56 -1.49
N ALA A 97 -1.38 15.29 -2.52
CA ALA A 97 -1.88 15.12 -3.88
C ALA A 97 -2.90 13.96 -4.02
N ALA A 98 -2.67 12.83 -3.35
CA ALA A 98 -3.63 11.72 -3.35
C ALA A 98 -4.96 12.09 -2.66
N VAL A 99 -4.89 12.85 -1.56
CA VAL A 99 -6.08 13.37 -0.86
C VAL A 99 -6.84 14.37 -1.73
N ASP A 100 -6.16 15.28 -2.40
CA ASP A 100 -6.78 16.26 -3.30
C ASP A 100 -7.48 15.60 -4.50
N LEU A 101 -6.90 14.51 -4.99
CA LEU A 101 -7.53 13.66 -6.02
C LEU A 101 -8.68 12.79 -5.48
N GLY A 102 -8.83 12.68 -4.16
CA GLY A 102 -9.85 11.85 -3.52
C GLY A 102 -9.65 10.35 -3.74
N VAL A 103 -8.40 9.89 -3.92
CA VAL A 103 -8.06 8.49 -4.21
C VAL A 103 -7.17 7.87 -3.12
N PRO A 104 -7.32 6.57 -2.84
CA PRO A 104 -6.46 5.87 -1.88
C PRO A 104 -5.04 5.65 -2.43
N ILE A 105 -4.11 5.44 -1.50
CA ILE A 105 -2.76 4.96 -1.79
C ILE A 105 -2.72 3.45 -1.62
N ILE A 106 -2.15 2.74 -2.60
CA ILE A 106 -1.90 1.30 -2.52
C ILE A 106 -0.43 1.07 -2.22
N VAL A 107 -0.18 0.36 -1.13
CA VAL A 107 1.13 -0.17 -0.77
C VAL A 107 1.16 -1.64 -1.12
N HIS A 108 2.01 -2.02 -2.08
CA HIS A 108 2.13 -3.38 -2.60
C HIS A 108 3.56 -3.90 -2.44
N PRO A 109 3.78 -5.22 -2.20
CA PRO A 109 5.12 -5.81 -2.24
C PRO A 109 5.83 -5.50 -3.55
N SER A 110 7.03 -4.96 -3.45
CA SER A 110 7.87 -4.66 -4.62
C SER A 110 8.55 -5.92 -5.15
N GLY A 111 8.74 -6.93 -4.30
CA GLY A 111 9.66 -8.04 -4.57
C GLY A 111 11.12 -7.68 -4.32
N ALA A 112 11.40 -6.43 -3.91
CA ALA A 112 12.73 -5.96 -3.59
C ALA A 112 13.12 -6.18 -2.11
N GLU A 113 12.15 -6.54 -1.27
CA GLU A 113 12.29 -6.71 0.17
C GLU A 113 13.37 -7.76 0.50
N GLY A 114 14.45 -7.32 1.16
CA GLY A 114 15.59 -8.16 1.53
C GLY A 114 16.38 -8.75 0.35
N ALA A 115 16.16 -8.30 -0.89
CA ALA A 115 16.75 -8.88 -2.09
C ALA A 115 17.59 -7.89 -2.93
N TYR A 116 17.35 -6.59 -2.82
CA TYR A 116 18.03 -5.56 -3.61
C TYR A 116 18.55 -4.43 -2.73
N PHE A 117 19.64 -3.79 -3.17
CA PHE A 117 20.14 -2.58 -2.54
C PHE A 117 19.09 -1.47 -2.60
N GLY A 118 18.85 -0.78 -1.48
CA GLY A 118 17.79 0.23 -1.36
C GLY A 118 16.38 -0.32 -1.09
N GLY A 119 16.19 -1.64 -1.20
CA GLY A 119 14.94 -2.31 -0.83
C GLY A 119 14.75 -2.37 0.68
N PRO A 120 13.51 -2.53 1.16
CA PRO A 120 13.22 -2.74 2.59
C PRO A 120 14.07 -3.84 3.21
N THR A 121 14.69 -3.54 4.36
CA THR A 121 15.45 -4.54 5.12
C THR A 121 14.48 -5.41 5.91
N LEU A 122 14.70 -6.73 5.87
CA LEU A 122 13.89 -7.70 6.61
C LEU A 122 14.64 -8.15 7.88
N GLY A 123 13.93 -8.25 9.00
CA GLY A 123 14.49 -8.57 10.33
C GLY A 123 14.86 -10.04 10.52
N VAL A 124 15.23 -10.75 9.45
CA VAL A 124 15.43 -12.21 9.43
C VAL A 124 16.78 -12.64 8.85
N GLY A 125 17.68 -11.68 8.63
CA GLY A 125 18.96 -11.92 7.97
C GLY A 125 18.82 -12.10 6.45
N PRO A 126 19.85 -12.67 5.78
CA PRO A 126 19.84 -12.82 4.33
C PRO A 126 18.70 -13.72 3.85
N VAL A 127 17.85 -13.18 2.98
CA VAL A 127 16.73 -13.91 2.40
C VAL A 127 17.25 -14.81 1.29
N ARG A 128 17.16 -16.13 1.50
CA ARG A 128 17.74 -17.14 0.58
C ARG A 128 16.75 -17.72 -0.43
N SER A 129 15.46 -17.40 -0.32
CA SER A 129 14.43 -17.94 -1.19
C SER A 129 13.20 -17.05 -1.26
N SER A 130 12.42 -17.19 -2.34
CA SER A 130 11.15 -16.45 -2.52
C SER A 130 10.09 -16.84 -1.50
N TYR A 131 10.05 -18.10 -1.04
CA TYR A 131 9.11 -18.53 0.00
C TYR A 131 9.47 -17.92 1.36
N LEU A 132 10.76 -17.84 1.71
CA LEU A 132 11.19 -17.15 2.93
C LEU A 132 10.82 -15.67 2.88
N ARG A 133 11.06 -15.00 1.73
CA ARG A 133 10.63 -13.61 1.51
C ARG A 133 9.12 -13.47 1.72
N GLY A 134 8.32 -14.29 1.04
CA GLY A 134 6.86 -14.26 1.13
C GLY A 134 6.35 -14.45 2.57
N THR A 135 7.00 -15.30 3.35
CA THR A 135 6.65 -15.53 4.77
C THR A 135 6.92 -14.32 5.65
N VAL A 136 7.93 -13.49 5.35
CA VAL A 136 8.42 -12.45 6.28
C VAL A 136 8.23 -11.02 5.76
N GLN A 137 7.85 -10.84 4.50
CA GLN A 137 7.72 -9.52 3.87
C GLN A 137 6.68 -8.64 4.56
N TYR A 138 5.68 -9.21 5.24
CA TYR A 138 4.67 -8.45 6.00
C TYR A 138 5.28 -7.51 7.05
N GLN A 139 6.50 -7.77 7.53
CA GLN A 139 7.24 -6.89 8.44
C GLN A 139 7.43 -5.48 7.86
N VAL A 140 7.50 -5.36 6.53
CA VAL A 140 7.60 -4.07 5.84
C VAL A 140 6.29 -3.30 5.93
N ALA A 141 5.15 -3.96 5.70
CA ALA A 141 3.84 -3.34 5.90
C ALA A 141 3.61 -2.96 7.36
N GLU A 142 3.97 -3.85 8.28
CA GLU A 142 3.85 -3.63 9.73
C GLU A 142 4.64 -2.40 10.19
N SER A 143 5.93 -2.32 9.83
CA SER A 143 6.78 -1.19 10.20
C SER A 143 6.32 0.14 9.59
N ASN A 144 5.85 0.13 8.33
CA ASN A 144 5.28 1.33 7.71
C ASN A 144 3.95 1.72 8.35
N LEU A 145 3.10 0.77 8.73
CA LEU A 145 1.85 1.06 9.45
C LEU A 145 2.15 1.75 10.79
N PHE A 146 3.11 1.22 11.55
CA PHE A 146 3.52 1.82 12.81
C PHE A 146 3.98 3.26 12.63
N ASP A 147 4.85 3.49 11.64
CA ASP A 147 5.38 4.82 11.36
C ASP A 147 4.28 5.80 10.90
N LEU A 148 3.40 5.39 10.00
CA LEU A 148 2.27 6.22 9.55
C LEU A 148 1.37 6.67 10.72
N VAL A 149 1.07 5.76 11.65
CA VAL A 149 0.27 6.05 12.83
C VAL A 149 1.05 6.95 13.79
N PHE A 150 2.25 6.55 14.20
CA PHE A 150 2.98 7.24 15.27
C PHE A 150 3.53 8.61 14.85
N SER A 151 3.89 8.78 13.58
CA SER A 151 4.29 10.08 13.00
C SER A 151 3.10 11.04 12.82
N GLY A 152 1.87 10.62 13.10
CA GLY A 152 0.68 11.48 13.05
C GLY A 152 0.21 11.76 11.63
N THR A 153 0.59 10.93 10.65
CA THR A 153 0.23 11.09 9.24
C THR A 153 -1.29 11.15 9.06
N PHE A 154 -2.02 10.23 9.69
CA PHE A 154 -3.49 10.18 9.64
C PHE A 154 -4.17 11.27 10.47
N GLU A 155 -3.45 11.90 11.40
CA GLU A 155 -3.95 13.06 12.13
C GLU A 155 -3.89 14.33 11.27
N ARG A 156 -2.80 14.47 10.49
CA ARG A 156 -2.63 15.52 9.49
C ARG A 156 -3.57 15.34 8.29
N TYR A 157 -3.59 14.15 7.70
CA TYR A 157 -4.38 13.81 6.52
C TYR A 157 -5.52 12.87 6.89
N ARG A 158 -6.55 13.40 7.55
CA ARG A 158 -7.67 12.59 8.06
C ARG A 158 -8.45 11.84 6.98
N GLN A 159 -8.42 12.34 5.74
CA GLN A 159 -9.07 11.74 4.57
C GLN A 159 -8.18 10.70 3.85
N LEU A 160 -6.90 10.62 4.21
CA LEU A 160 -5.96 9.69 3.57
C LEU A 160 -6.40 8.25 3.83
N CYS A 161 -6.52 7.46 2.75
CA CYS A 161 -6.79 6.04 2.82
C CYS A 161 -5.58 5.28 2.28
N ILE A 162 -5.03 4.37 3.07
CA ILE A 162 -3.92 3.49 2.67
C ILE A 162 -4.43 2.04 2.60
N ILE A 163 -4.26 1.44 1.44
CA ILE A 163 -4.59 0.05 1.16
C ILE A 163 -3.29 -0.76 1.17
N PHE A 164 -3.12 -1.65 2.15
CA PHE A 164 -2.05 -2.65 2.12
C PHE A 164 -2.51 -3.84 1.28
N ALA A 165 -1.99 -3.94 0.06
CA ALA A 165 -2.35 -4.98 -0.89
C ALA A 165 -1.29 -6.10 -0.89
N HIS A 166 -1.70 -7.37 -0.77
CA HIS A 166 -0.85 -8.57 -0.84
C HIS A 166 0.21 -8.74 0.28
N TRP A 167 0.02 -8.09 1.44
CA TRP A 167 0.87 -8.27 2.62
C TRP A 167 0.37 -9.34 3.60
N GLY A 168 -0.72 -10.03 3.27
CA GLY A 168 -1.49 -10.80 4.24
C GLY A 168 -2.20 -9.90 5.25
N TYR A 169 -3.04 -10.49 6.09
CA TYR A 169 -3.78 -9.76 7.14
C TYR A 169 -3.47 -10.25 8.56
N ARG A 170 -2.87 -11.44 8.70
CA ARG A 170 -2.67 -12.11 10.02
C ARG A 170 -1.78 -11.32 10.99
N TRP A 171 -0.91 -10.47 10.48
CA TRP A 171 -0.03 -9.63 11.27
C TRP A 171 -0.76 -8.43 11.92
N VAL A 172 -1.97 -8.07 11.43
CA VAL A 172 -2.65 -6.85 11.84
C VAL A 172 -3.12 -6.85 13.30
N PRO A 173 -3.77 -7.90 13.85
CA PRO A 173 -4.15 -7.92 15.27
C PRO A 173 -2.99 -7.81 16.26
N PRO A 174 -1.90 -8.60 16.15
CA PRO A 174 -0.78 -8.43 17.06
C PRO A 174 -0.12 -7.05 16.90
N ALA A 175 -0.01 -6.54 15.66
CA ALA A 175 0.48 -5.19 15.38
C ALA A 175 -0.36 -4.12 16.07
N PHE A 176 -1.69 -4.23 16.00
CA PHE A 176 -2.63 -3.35 16.68
C PHE A 176 -2.46 -3.36 18.20
N TRP A 177 -2.51 -4.54 18.83
CA TRP A 177 -2.36 -4.64 20.29
C TRP A 177 -1.02 -4.08 20.76
N ARG A 178 0.04 -4.30 19.97
CA ARG A 178 1.34 -3.72 20.21
C ARG A 178 1.29 -2.20 20.16
N MET A 179 0.68 -1.61 19.12
CA MET A 179 0.55 -0.15 18.99
C MET A 179 -0.23 0.48 20.14
N GLU A 180 -1.36 -0.10 20.54
CA GLU A 180 -2.15 0.38 21.69
C GLU A 180 -1.35 0.39 22.98
N SER A 181 -0.62 -0.69 23.24
CA SER A 181 0.24 -0.79 24.43
C SER A 181 1.29 0.31 24.43
N GLU A 182 2.00 0.51 23.31
CA GLU A 182 3.05 1.52 23.22
C GLU A 182 2.50 2.93 23.29
N TRP A 183 1.39 3.21 22.60
CA TRP A 183 0.75 4.53 22.64
C TRP A 183 0.33 4.92 24.05
N ARG A 184 -0.19 3.97 24.86
CA ARG A 184 -0.56 4.22 26.26
C ARG A 184 0.66 4.40 27.16
N ALA A 185 1.70 3.59 26.96
CA ALA A 185 2.92 3.65 27.76
C ALA A 185 3.73 4.93 27.49
N PHE A 186 3.82 5.34 26.23
CA PHE A 186 4.64 6.45 25.75
C PHE A 186 3.79 7.64 25.25
N ARG A 187 2.60 7.84 25.83
CA ARG A 187 1.63 8.85 25.38
C ARG A 187 2.20 10.27 25.29
N LEU A 188 3.17 10.57 26.15
CA LEU A 188 3.86 11.87 26.22
C LEU A 188 4.84 12.11 25.06
N GLU A 189 5.34 11.05 24.41
CA GLU A 189 6.25 11.16 23.27
C GLU A 189 5.51 11.47 21.95
N ALA A 190 4.22 11.16 21.89
CA ALA A 190 3.37 11.41 20.72
C ALA A 190 2.16 12.31 21.06
N PRO A 191 2.36 13.55 21.57
CA PRO A 191 1.27 14.42 22.02
C PRO A 191 0.27 14.77 20.91
N TRP A 192 0.72 14.80 19.64
CA TRP A 192 -0.12 15.07 18.47
C TRP A 192 -1.16 13.98 18.19
N LEU A 193 -0.99 12.75 18.67
CA LEU A 193 -1.97 11.68 18.45
C LEU A 193 -3.17 11.88 19.39
N THR A 194 -4.25 12.47 18.87
CA THR A 194 -5.44 12.78 19.67
C THR A 194 -6.37 11.59 19.89
N ARG A 195 -6.29 10.58 19.02
CA ARG A 195 -7.10 9.37 19.01
C ARG A 195 -6.26 8.12 19.28
N SER A 196 -6.94 7.02 19.61
CA SER A 196 -6.32 5.71 19.74
C SER A 196 -5.79 5.22 18.38
N PRO A 197 -4.68 4.45 18.34
CA PRO A 197 -4.23 3.74 17.14
C PRO A 197 -5.35 2.99 16.39
N TRP A 198 -6.29 2.35 17.10
CA TRP A 198 -7.45 1.69 16.50
C TRP A 198 -8.27 2.63 15.62
N GLU A 199 -8.54 3.84 16.10
CA GLU A 199 -9.40 4.79 15.40
C GLU A 199 -8.77 5.25 14.09
N TYR A 200 -7.45 5.38 14.04
CA TYR A 200 -6.73 5.65 12.80
C TYR A 200 -6.77 4.44 11.86
N LEU A 201 -6.55 3.23 12.36
CA LEU A 201 -6.61 2.01 11.54
C LEU A 201 -8.00 1.83 10.91
N ALA A 202 -9.06 1.92 11.71
CA ALA A 202 -10.43 1.79 11.22
C ALA A 202 -10.80 2.88 10.20
N GLY A 203 -10.37 4.12 10.44
CA GLY A 203 -10.67 5.25 9.56
C GLY A 203 -9.88 5.27 8.26
N ASN A 204 -8.60 4.93 8.32
CA ASN A 204 -7.63 5.27 7.27
C ASN A 204 -6.96 4.06 6.61
N VAL A 205 -7.13 2.84 7.12
CA VAL A 205 -6.42 1.65 6.61
C VAL A 205 -7.40 0.62 6.05
N ARG A 206 -7.02 0.01 4.93
CA ARG A 206 -7.74 -1.08 4.26
C ARG A 206 -6.74 -2.17 3.90
N LEU A 207 -7.18 -3.43 3.87
CA LEU A 207 -6.36 -4.55 3.45
C LEU A 207 -6.96 -5.14 2.18
N ALA A 208 -6.14 -5.35 1.17
CA ALA A 208 -6.54 -6.08 -0.04
C ALA A 208 -5.72 -7.36 -0.09
N CYS A 209 -6.37 -8.51 0.09
CA CYS A 209 -5.67 -9.77 0.15
C CYS A 209 -6.47 -10.88 -0.50
N ALA A 210 -5.84 -11.59 -1.44
CA ALA A 210 -6.27 -12.90 -1.86
C ALA A 210 -5.24 -13.90 -1.30
N GLU A 211 -5.49 -14.42 -0.10
CA GLU A 211 -4.69 -15.54 0.41
C GLU A 211 -5.23 -16.84 -0.19
N ALA A 212 -4.73 -17.12 -1.39
CA ALA A 212 -4.85 -18.42 -2.02
C ALA A 212 -3.92 -19.42 -1.32
N LEU A 213 -4.47 -20.52 -0.81
CA LEU A 213 -3.68 -21.73 -0.55
C LEU A 213 -3.34 -22.34 -1.90
N HIS A 214 -2.07 -22.30 -2.27
CA HIS A 214 -1.56 -23.08 -3.40
C HIS A 214 -1.46 -24.54 -2.96
N THR A 215 -2.39 -25.37 -3.42
CA THR A 215 -2.37 -26.82 -3.26
C THR A 215 -1.84 -27.48 -4.54
N GLU A 216 -1.49 -28.76 -4.48
CA GLU A 216 -1.16 -29.54 -5.68
C GLU A 216 -2.35 -29.61 -6.68
N GLN A 217 -3.57 -29.30 -6.22
CA GLN A 217 -4.82 -29.39 -6.97
C GLN A 217 -5.34 -28.03 -7.45
N GLY A 218 -4.68 -26.92 -7.09
CA GLY A 218 -5.06 -25.58 -7.53
C GLY A 218 -4.91 -24.50 -6.45
N VAL A 219 -5.69 -23.43 -6.59
CA VAL A 219 -5.80 -22.36 -5.60
C VAL A 219 -7.08 -22.58 -4.80
N GLU A 220 -6.95 -22.81 -3.49
CA GLU A 220 -8.08 -22.89 -2.56
C GLU A 220 -8.19 -21.62 -1.70
N PRO A 221 -9.39 -21.12 -1.38
CA PRO A 221 -9.57 -20.05 -0.40
C PRO A 221 -9.02 -20.46 0.96
N SER A 222 -8.40 -19.53 1.68
CA SER A 222 -7.83 -19.85 3.00
C SER A 222 -8.93 -20.29 3.99
N PRO A 223 -8.79 -21.41 4.71
CA PRO A 223 -9.75 -21.84 5.73
C PRO A 223 -9.86 -20.84 6.90
N TYR A 224 -8.95 -19.87 6.97
CA TYR A 224 -8.91 -18.82 7.98
C TYR A 224 -9.67 -17.55 7.60
N GLU A 225 -10.23 -17.43 6.39
CA GLU A 225 -11.07 -16.28 6.01
C GLU A 225 -12.24 -16.06 6.99
N ARG A 226 -12.78 -17.17 7.54
CA ARG A 226 -13.92 -17.14 8.49
C ARG A 226 -13.57 -16.67 9.91
N VAL A 227 -12.29 -16.56 10.27
CA VAL A 227 -11.85 -16.11 11.61
C VAL A 227 -12.10 -14.59 11.81
N TRP A 228 -12.51 -13.88 10.76
CA TRP A 228 -12.53 -12.41 10.70
C TRP A 228 -13.92 -11.80 10.56
N GLU A 229 -14.99 -12.59 10.65
CA GLU A 229 -16.38 -12.12 10.58
C GLU A 229 -16.76 -11.10 11.68
N GLY A 230 -15.86 -10.86 12.66
CA GLY A 230 -16.03 -9.86 13.72
C GLY A 230 -15.23 -8.55 13.55
N LEU A 231 -14.39 -8.40 12.52
CA LEU A 231 -13.75 -7.14 12.15
C LEU A 231 -14.48 -6.53 10.96
N ASP A 232 -14.70 -5.21 10.98
CA ASP A 232 -15.52 -4.50 9.99
C ASP A 232 -15.16 -4.93 8.55
N PRO A 233 -16.13 -5.41 7.74
CA PRO A 233 -15.90 -5.82 6.35
C PRO A 233 -15.28 -4.71 5.48
N LEU A 234 -15.24 -3.46 5.93
CA LEU A 234 -14.44 -2.38 5.35
C LEU A 234 -12.94 -2.69 5.29
N LEU A 235 -12.41 -3.61 6.12
CA LEU A 235 -10.98 -3.95 6.11
C LEU A 235 -10.57 -4.95 5.02
N LEU A 236 -11.50 -5.63 4.35
CA LEU A 236 -11.19 -6.69 3.38
C LEU A 236 -11.73 -6.34 1.98
N GLY A 237 -10.85 -5.85 1.12
CA GLY A 237 -11.08 -5.88 -0.32
C GLY A 237 -10.80 -7.29 -0.85
N THR A 238 -11.81 -7.95 -1.41
CA THR A 238 -11.61 -9.20 -2.15
C THR A 238 -10.75 -8.87 -3.36
N GLY A 239 -9.55 -9.47 -3.40
CA GLY A 239 -8.77 -9.49 -4.63
C GLY A 239 -9.66 -10.03 -5.75
N VAL A 240 -9.79 -9.24 -6.81
CA VAL A 240 -10.62 -9.51 -7.99
C VAL A 240 -10.46 -10.97 -8.43
N GLY A 241 -11.61 -11.62 -8.70
CA GLY A 241 -11.72 -13.05 -8.96
C GLY A 241 -10.71 -13.58 -9.97
N LEU A 242 -10.02 -14.65 -9.57
CA LEU A 242 -9.37 -15.57 -10.49
C LEU A 242 -10.45 -16.45 -11.11
N GLU A 243 -11.19 -15.92 -12.09
CA GLU A 243 -11.84 -16.78 -13.08
C GLU A 243 -10.78 -17.14 -14.12
N GLY A 244 -10.33 -18.39 -14.05
CA GLY A 244 -9.70 -19.14 -15.13
C GLY A 244 -10.53 -20.38 -15.42
#